data_AF-A0A834XJC6-F1
#
_entry.id   AF-A0A834XJC6-F1
#
_cell.length_a   1.000
_cell.length_b   1.000
_cell.length_c   1.000
_cell.angle_alpha   90.00
_cell.angle_beta   90.00
_cell.angle_gamma   90.00
#
_symmetry.space_group_name_H-M   'P 1'
#
loop_
_entity.id
_entity.type
_entity.pdbx_description
1 polymer ?
#
loop_
_entity_poly.entity_id
_entity_poly.type
_entity_poly.pdbx_seq_one_letter_code
_entity_poly.pdbx_strand_id
1 'polypeptide(L)'
;MGQKFKPTKIDLIEKQTLPPSLLNEVQLLDLMNEHGIGTRTTYANSIQKVIDNNYAKFKNNKYFIPTKLGLGIVQAYKTINLTNFITPKLQKDINKNIIYICQGIKTPEQVLKSQIDFYKKNFKILSDNIDIVDEILNKYFNFKINKFYKDDLIFIDSIIKSIKNNDN
;
A
#
# COMPACT_ATOMS: atom_id res chain seq x y z
N MET A 1 33.38 12.50 -46.08
CA MET A 1 32.26 13.22 -46.72
C MET A 1 31.34 13.73 -45.62
N GLY A 2 31.11 15.04 -45.54
CA GLY A 2 30.26 15.67 -44.52
C GLY A 2 29.12 16.41 -45.20
N GLN A 3 27.92 15.84 -45.15
CA GLN A 3 26.74 16.44 -45.76
C GLN A 3 26.24 17.57 -44.86
N LYS A 4 26.15 18.79 -45.40
CA LYS A 4 25.59 19.96 -44.71
C LYS A 4 24.21 20.25 -45.29
N PHE A 5 23.21 20.39 -44.42
CA PHE A 5 21.85 20.75 -44.79
C PHE A 5 21.47 22.06 -44.11
N LYS A 6 20.70 22.91 -44.81
CA LYS A 6 20.16 24.16 -44.28
C LYS A 6 18.68 23.93 -43.93
N PRO A 7 18.29 23.93 -42.65
CA PRO A 7 16.91 23.69 -42.26
C PRO A 7 15.96 24.71 -42.89
N THR A 8 14.87 24.20 -43.49
CA THR A 8 13.86 24.98 -44.22
C THR A 8 13.05 25.88 -43.28
N LYS A 9 12.88 25.49 -42.02
CA LYS A 9 12.18 26.25 -40.99
C LYS A 9 12.69 25.84 -39.62
N ILE A 10 12.78 26.80 -38.71
CA ILE A 10 13.05 26.56 -37.29
C ILE A 10 11.88 27.19 -36.53
N ASP A 11 11.02 26.33 -35.99
CA ASP A 11 9.85 26.75 -35.21
C ASP A 11 10.07 26.44 -33.74
N LEU A 12 9.81 27.43 -32.87
CA LEU A 12 9.74 27.22 -31.44
C LEU A 12 8.30 26.83 -31.08
N ILE A 13 8.06 25.54 -30.82
CA ILE A 13 6.74 25.05 -30.42
C ILE A 13 6.64 25.13 -28.90
N GLU A 14 5.91 26.12 -28.41
CA GLU A 14 5.50 26.17 -27.01
C GLU A 14 4.56 25.01 -26.71
N LYS A 15 4.93 24.15 -25.75
CA LYS A 15 4.09 23.07 -25.24
C LYS A 15 3.88 23.29 -23.75
N GLN A 16 2.65 23.10 -23.30
CA GLN A 16 2.33 23.04 -21.87
C GLN A 16 2.10 21.58 -21.47
N THR A 17 2.54 21.21 -20.27
CA THR A 17 2.21 19.91 -19.71
C THR A 17 0.79 19.95 -19.15
N LEU A 18 0.02 18.89 -19.40
CA LEU A 18 -1.27 18.69 -18.76
C LEU A 18 -1.08 17.92 -17.45
N PRO A 19 -1.89 18.18 -16.42
CA PRO A 19 -1.89 17.34 -15.23
C PRO A 19 -2.20 15.89 -15.61
N PRO A 20 -1.64 14.90 -14.89
CA PRO A 20 -1.88 13.50 -15.17
C PRO A 20 -3.39 13.19 -15.07
N SER A 21 -3.86 12.30 -15.94
CA SER A 21 -5.24 11.85 -15.92
C SER A 21 -5.53 11.06 -14.64
N LEU A 22 -6.79 11.15 -14.17
CA LEU A 22 -7.24 10.31 -13.06
C LEU A 22 -7.18 8.83 -13.47
N LEU A 23 -6.87 7.97 -12.50
CA LEU A 23 -6.79 6.53 -12.70
C LEU A 23 -8.18 5.96 -12.96
N ASN A 24 -8.35 5.27 -14.09
CA ASN A 24 -9.47 4.37 -14.32
C ASN A 24 -9.10 2.92 -13.94
N GLU A 25 -10.06 2.00 -14.00
CA GLU A 25 -9.85 0.60 -13.63
C GLU A 25 -8.77 -0.10 -14.47
N VAL A 26 -8.78 0.08 -15.78
CA VAL A 26 -7.77 -0.52 -16.66
C VAL A 26 -6.37 -0.04 -16.29
N GLN A 27 -6.20 1.27 -16.09
CA GLN A 27 -4.91 1.86 -15.69
C GLN A 27 -4.46 1.39 -14.30
N LEU A 28 -5.40 1.21 -13.36
CA LEU A 28 -5.08 0.67 -12.05
C LEU A 28 -4.63 -0.79 -12.14
N LEU A 29 -5.30 -1.61 -12.96
CA LEU A 29 -4.91 -3.00 -13.19
C LEU A 29 -3.53 -3.09 -13.83
N ASP A 30 -3.23 -2.24 -14.82
CA ASP A 30 -1.92 -2.16 -15.45
C ASP A 30 -0.83 -1.80 -14.44
N LEU A 31 -1.09 -0.80 -13.58
CA LEU A 31 -0.17 -0.44 -12.50
C LEU A 31 0.02 -1.57 -11.49
N MET A 32 -1.05 -2.28 -11.12
CA MET A 32 -0.96 -3.44 -10.22
C MET A 32 -0.11 -4.57 -10.83
N ASN A 33 -0.27 -4.83 -12.13
CA ASN A 33 0.53 -5.80 -12.87
C ASN A 33 2.00 -5.39 -12.94
N GLU A 34 2.29 -4.15 -13.33
CA GLU A 34 3.65 -3.59 -13.38
C GLU A 34 4.34 -3.70 -12.01
N HIS A 35 3.59 -3.41 -10.96
CA HIS A 35 4.09 -3.47 -9.60
C HIS A 35 4.02 -4.87 -8.98
N GLY A 36 3.57 -5.90 -9.71
CA GLY A 36 3.54 -7.29 -9.26
C GLY A 36 2.73 -7.50 -7.97
N ILE A 37 1.67 -6.70 -7.77
CA ILE A 37 0.84 -6.76 -6.55
C ILE A 37 -0.49 -7.42 -6.81
N GLY A 38 -0.60 -8.66 -6.33
CA GLY A 38 -1.74 -9.53 -6.56
C GLY A 38 -1.61 -10.31 -7.87
N THR A 39 -2.60 -11.15 -8.14
CA THR A 39 -2.80 -11.88 -9.40
C THR A 39 -4.17 -11.50 -9.97
N ARG A 40 -4.42 -11.78 -11.27
CA ARG A 40 -5.70 -11.49 -11.95
C ARG A 40 -6.93 -11.96 -11.15
N THR A 41 -6.81 -13.02 -10.36
CA THR A 41 -7.87 -13.58 -9.50
C THR A 41 -8.16 -12.76 -8.24
N THR A 42 -7.26 -11.88 -7.81
CA THR A 42 -7.33 -11.12 -6.55
C THR A 42 -7.62 -9.63 -6.73
N TYR A 43 -7.51 -9.10 -7.95
CA TYR A 43 -7.63 -7.67 -8.23
C TYR A 43 -9.02 -7.12 -7.95
N ALA A 44 -10.06 -7.73 -8.51
CA ALA A 44 -11.44 -7.29 -8.32
C ALA A 44 -11.81 -7.23 -6.83
N ASN A 45 -11.48 -8.29 -6.07
CA ASN A 45 -11.75 -8.35 -4.64
C ASN A 45 -10.97 -7.29 -3.84
N SER A 46 -9.72 -7.02 -4.22
CA SER A 46 -8.89 -6.02 -3.52
C SER A 46 -9.39 -4.60 -3.79
N ILE A 47 -9.73 -4.29 -5.05
CA ILE A 47 -10.32 -3.00 -5.43
C ILE A 47 -11.66 -2.81 -4.72
N GLN A 48 -12.52 -3.83 -4.75
CA GLN A 48 -13.82 -3.76 -4.09
C GLN A 48 -13.68 -3.50 -2.60
N LYS A 49 -12.77 -4.17 -1.89
CA LYS A 49 -12.49 -3.89 -0.47
C LYS A 49 -12.06 -2.44 -0.22
N VAL A 50 -11.24 -1.86 -1.09
CA VAL A 50 -10.82 -0.45 -0.96
C VAL A 50 -12.02 0.51 -1.10
N ILE A 51 -12.97 0.18 -1.97
CA ILE A 51 -14.22 0.92 -2.15
C ILE A 51 -15.16 0.71 -0.95
N ASP A 52 -15.39 -0.53 -0.53
CA ASP A 52 -16.29 -0.90 0.57
C ASP A 52 -15.85 -0.27 1.89
N ASN A 53 -14.53 -0.20 2.13
CA ASN A 53 -13.94 0.47 3.30
C ASN A 53 -13.83 2.00 3.12
N ASN A 54 -14.41 2.56 2.07
CA ASN A 54 -14.49 4.00 1.82
C ASN A 54 -13.12 4.70 1.77
N TYR A 55 -12.07 4.02 1.30
CA TYR A 55 -10.74 4.62 1.09
C TYR A 55 -10.64 5.32 -0.27
N ALA A 56 -11.37 4.82 -1.26
CA ALA A 56 -11.54 5.45 -2.57
C ALA A 56 -12.99 5.32 -3.02
N LYS A 57 -13.37 6.10 -4.03
CA LYS A 57 -14.69 6.03 -4.68
C LYS A 57 -14.58 6.32 -6.16
N PHE A 58 -15.62 5.96 -6.91
CA PHE A 58 -15.74 6.36 -8.30
C PHE A 58 -16.23 7.80 -8.45
N LYS A 59 -15.58 8.54 -9.35
CA LYS A 59 -16.07 9.79 -9.93
C LYS A 59 -16.63 9.47 -11.31
N ASN A 60 -17.88 9.85 -11.55
CA ASN A 60 -18.60 9.63 -12.81
C ASN A 60 -18.58 8.16 -13.27
N ASN A 61 -18.58 7.21 -12.32
CA ASN A 61 -18.48 5.76 -12.56
C ASN A 61 -17.28 5.32 -13.44
N LYS A 62 -16.23 6.14 -13.53
CA LYS A 62 -15.11 5.89 -14.46
C LYS A 62 -13.74 6.02 -13.81
N TYR A 63 -13.58 6.96 -12.89
CA TYR A 63 -12.27 7.30 -12.33
C TYR A 63 -12.24 7.09 -10.82
N PHE A 64 -11.17 6.52 -10.30
CA PHE A 64 -10.92 6.45 -8.87
C PHE A 64 -10.50 7.82 -8.36
N ILE A 65 -11.14 8.25 -7.28
CA ILE A 65 -10.71 9.38 -6.47
C ILE A 65 -10.56 8.92 -5.02
N PRO A 66 -9.45 9.28 -4.34
CA PRO A 66 -9.31 8.94 -2.94
C PRO A 66 -10.36 9.72 -2.14
N THR A 67 -10.90 9.09 -1.12
CA THR A 67 -11.71 9.81 -0.15
C THR A 67 -10.80 10.61 0.75
N LYS A 68 -11.37 11.53 1.54
CA LYS A 68 -10.59 12.16 2.59
C LYS A 68 -9.94 11.06 3.46
N LEU A 69 -10.66 9.96 3.76
CA LEU A 69 -10.22 8.92 4.71
C LEU A 69 -9.01 8.19 4.18
N GLY A 70 -9.06 7.78 2.90
CA GLY A 70 -7.91 7.21 2.22
C GLY A 70 -6.71 8.15 2.25
N LEU A 71 -6.90 9.44 2.00
CA LEU A 71 -5.81 10.43 2.07
C LEU A 71 -5.22 10.55 3.48
N GLY A 72 -6.07 10.64 4.51
CA GLY A 72 -5.64 10.74 5.90
C GLY A 72 -4.83 9.53 6.35
N ILE A 73 -5.26 8.32 6.01
CA ILE A 73 -4.55 7.07 6.35
C ILE A 73 -3.20 7.00 5.62
N VAL A 74 -3.17 7.32 4.32
CA VAL A 74 -1.92 7.34 3.55
C VAL A 74 -0.94 8.35 4.14
N GLN A 75 -1.43 9.54 4.52
CA GLN A 75 -0.60 10.57 5.12
C GLN A 75 -0.08 10.14 6.50
N ALA A 76 -0.93 9.55 7.34
CA ALA A 76 -0.54 9.05 8.65
C ALA A 76 0.58 8.02 8.55
N TYR A 77 0.42 6.98 7.71
CA TYR A 77 1.46 5.96 7.50
C TYR A 77 2.77 6.54 6.94
N LYS A 78 2.71 7.54 6.05
CA LYS A 78 3.91 8.24 5.59
C LYS A 78 4.62 8.96 6.74
N THR A 79 3.88 9.68 7.57
CA THR A 79 4.45 10.48 8.66
C THR A 79 5.17 9.61 9.70
N ILE A 80 4.62 8.44 10.04
CA ILE A 80 5.25 7.51 11.00
C ILE A 80 6.23 6.53 10.34
N ASN A 81 6.63 6.78 9.09
CA ASN A 81 7.59 5.99 8.32
C ASN A 81 7.19 4.51 8.12
N LEU A 82 5.89 4.22 8.05
CA LEU A 82 5.33 2.90 7.70
C LEU A 82 4.97 2.82 6.22
N THR A 83 5.84 3.33 5.35
CA THR A 83 5.62 3.42 3.89
C THR A 83 5.47 2.06 3.21
N ASN A 84 6.01 0.99 3.81
CA ASN A 84 5.87 -0.37 3.31
C ASN A 84 4.40 -0.85 3.22
N PHE A 85 3.50 -0.28 4.04
CA PHE A 85 2.08 -0.67 4.08
C PHE A 85 1.21 0.03 3.01
N ILE A 86 1.70 1.13 2.46
CA ILE A 86 0.99 1.91 1.44
C ILE A 86 1.64 1.81 0.05
N THR A 87 2.70 1.00 -0.06
CA THR A 87 3.42 0.76 -1.30
C THR A 87 3.32 -0.71 -1.69
N PRO A 88 3.52 -1.02 -2.98
CA PRO A 88 3.57 -2.40 -3.48
C PRO A 88 4.60 -3.33 -2.81
N LYS A 89 5.54 -2.76 -2.06
CA LYS A 89 6.75 -3.42 -1.57
C LYS A 89 6.43 -4.61 -0.66
N LEU A 90 5.54 -4.43 0.32
CA LEU A 90 5.21 -5.48 1.28
C LEU A 90 4.61 -6.72 0.60
N GLN A 91 3.64 -6.51 -0.29
CA GLN A 91 3.01 -7.62 -1.03
C GLN A 91 4.00 -8.32 -1.96
N LYS A 92 4.88 -7.56 -2.63
CA LYS A 92 6.00 -8.12 -3.42
C LYS A 92 6.92 -9.01 -2.57
N ASP A 93 7.28 -8.55 -1.37
CA ASP A 93 8.17 -9.29 -0.48
C ASP A 93 7.49 -10.57 0.07
N ILE A 94 6.17 -10.54 0.33
CA ILE A 94 5.40 -11.74 0.68
C ILE A 94 5.41 -12.76 -0.47
N ASN A 95 5.05 -12.33 -1.68
CA ASN A 95 5.04 -13.20 -2.86
C ASN A 95 6.41 -13.82 -3.12
N LYS A 96 7.48 -13.04 -2.94
CA LYS A 96 8.86 -13.52 -3.06
C LYS A 96 9.20 -14.61 -2.04
N ASN A 97 8.76 -14.46 -0.78
CA ASN A 97 8.96 -15.49 0.24
C ASN A 97 8.19 -16.78 -0.08
N ILE A 98 6.98 -16.68 -0.65
CA ILE A 98 6.23 -17.85 -1.11
C ILE A 98 7.00 -18.60 -2.20
N ILE A 99 7.57 -17.88 -3.18
CA ILE A 99 8.40 -18.47 -4.24
C ILE A 99 9.61 -19.20 -3.63
N TYR A 100 10.27 -18.61 -2.63
CA TYR A 100 11.39 -19.25 -1.93
C TYR A 100 11.01 -20.51 -1.17
N ILE A 101 9.78 -20.59 -0.64
CA ILE A 101 9.27 -21.84 -0.06
C ILE A 101 9.09 -22.89 -1.16
N CYS A 102 8.46 -22.55 -2.27
CA CYS A 102 8.27 -23.49 -3.39
C CYS A 102 9.59 -24.00 -3.98
N GLN A 103 10.66 -23.21 -3.91
CA GLN A 103 12.00 -23.58 -4.38
C GLN A 103 12.84 -24.33 -3.33
N GLY A 104 12.32 -24.54 -2.11
CA GLY A 104 13.06 -25.15 -1.01
C GLY A 104 14.20 -24.28 -0.43
N ILE A 105 14.24 -22.99 -0.77
CA ILE A 105 15.26 -22.04 -0.29
C ILE A 105 14.98 -21.60 1.15
N LYS A 106 13.70 -21.47 1.52
CA LYS A 106 13.24 -21.14 2.87
C LYS A 106 12.18 -22.13 3.32
N THR A 107 12.11 -22.40 4.62
CA THR A 107 11.00 -23.19 5.18
C THR A 107 9.79 -22.30 5.50
N PRO A 108 8.56 -22.85 5.52
CA PRO A 108 7.36 -22.12 5.92
C PRO A 108 7.51 -21.46 7.31
N GLU A 109 8.13 -22.16 8.27
CA GLU A 109 8.31 -21.69 9.64
C GLU A 109 9.25 -20.49 9.71
N GLN A 110 10.34 -20.51 8.92
CA GLN A 110 11.27 -19.39 8.80
C GLN A 110 10.56 -18.14 8.25
N VAL A 111 9.76 -18.32 7.20
CA VAL A 111 8.98 -17.22 6.61
C VAL A 111 7.97 -16.70 7.62
N LEU A 112 7.18 -17.56 8.25
CA LEU A 112 6.16 -17.18 9.23
C LEU A 112 6.77 -16.40 10.39
N LYS A 113 7.86 -16.89 10.98
CA LYS A 113 8.57 -16.19 12.06
C LYS A 113 9.02 -14.80 11.63
N SER A 114 9.65 -14.69 10.46
CA SER A 114 10.12 -13.40 9.94
C SER A 114 8.97 -12.41 9.69
N GLN A 115 7.81 -12.89 9.24
CA GLN A 115 6.63 -12.06 9.03
C GLN A 115 6.05 -11.59 10.37
N ILE A 116 5.91 -12.49 11.35
CA ILE A 116 5.43 -12.12 12.70
C ILE A 116 6.32 -11.04 13.30
N ASP A 117 7.65 -11.23 13.27
CA ASP A 117 8.60 -10.27 13.82
C ASP A 117 8.52 -8.91 13.11
N PHE A 118 8.34 -8.91 11.78
CA PHE A 118 8.10 -7.71 10.99
C PHE A 118 6.81 -6.99 11.42
N TYR A 119 5.67 -7.69 11.47
CA TYR A 119 4.39 -7.06 11.85
C TYR A 119 4.41 -6.56 13.30
N LYS A 120 4.99 -7.31 14.24
CA LYS A 120 5.16 -6.87 15.64
C LYS A 120 5.96 -5.58 15.73
N LYS A 121 7.10 -5.50 15.05
CA LYS A 121 7.94 -4.29 15.04
C LYS A 121 7.18 -3.08 14.51
N ASN A 122 6.50 -3.22 13.38
CA ASN A 122 5.76 -2.11 12.77
C ASN A 122 4.52 -1.72 13.59
N PHE A 123 3.85 -2.69 14.21
CA PHE A 123 2.73 -2.43 15.12
C PHE A 123 3.18 -1.62 16.34
N LYS A 124 4.35 -1.92 16.90
CA LYS A 124 4.94 -1.12 17.98
C LYS A 124 5.19 0.32 17.54
N ILE A 125 5.77 0.53 16.35
CA ILE A 125 5.97 1.88 15.79
C ILE A 125 4.63 2.62 15.68
N LEU A 126 3.59 1.97 15.16
CA LEU A 126 2.25 2.55 15.07
C LEU A 126 1.70 2.94 16.46
N SER A 127 1.82 2.04 17.43
CA SER A 127 1.32 2.25 18.81
C SER A 127 2.05 3.39 19.51
N ASP A 128 3.38 3.43 19.37
CA ASP A 128 4.22 4.47 19.98
C ASP A 128 3.93 5.86 19.36
N ASN A 129 3.42 5.91 18.12
CA ASN A 129 3.11 7.15 17.40
C ASN A 129 1.61 7.38 17.22
N ILE A 130 0.76 6.72 18.01
CA ILE A 130 -0.71 6.80 17.82
C ILE A 130 -1.22 8.24 17.97
N ASP A 131 -0.66 9.01 18.89
CA ASP A 131 -1.05 10.41 19.11
C ASP A 131 -0.82 11.28 17.84
N ILE A 132 0.22 10.99 17.05
CA ILE A 132 0.52 11.66 15.78
C ILE A 132 -0.49 11.25 14.70
N VAL A 133 -0.82 9.95 14.65
CA VAL A 133 -1.81 9.40 13.71
C VAL A 133 -3.18 10.01 13.98
N ASP A 134 -3.56 10.13 15.25
CA ASP A 134 -4.79 10.79 15.69
C ASP A 134 -4.85 12.25 15.27
N GLU A 135 -3.76 13.00 15.46
CA GLU A 135 -3.71 14.40 15.07
C GLU A 135 -3.92 14.56 13.55
N ILE A 136 -3.27 13.72 12.74
CA ILE A 136 -3.41 13.74 11.29
C ILE A 136 -4.83 13.39 10.88
N LEU A 137 -5.39 12.30 11.42
CA LEU A 137 -6.74 11.87 11.05
C LEU A 137 -7.81 12.87 11.52
N ASN A 138 -7.62 13.53 12.67
CA ASN A 138 -8.47 14.62 13.11
C ASN A 138 -8.52 15.78 12.09
N LYS A 139 -7.40 16.12 11.44
CA LYS A 139 -7.38 17.17 10.39
C LYS A 139 -8.25 16.84 9.19
N TYR A 140 -8.44 15.55 8.89
CA TYR A 140 -9.25 15.10 7.76
C TYR A 140 -10.69 14.72 8.14
N PHE A 141 -10.98 14.31 9.39
CA PHE A 141 -12.27 13.74 9.84
C PHE A 141 -12.90 14.30 11.10
N ASN A 142 -12.22 15.14 11.89
CA ASN A 142 -12.63 15.43 13.28
C ASN A 142 -12.91 14.14 14.09
N PHE A 143 -12.07 13.10 13.91
CA PHE A 143 -12.23 11.79 14.55
C PHE A 143 -11.12 11.55 15.58
N LYS A 144 -11.49 11.33 16.85
CA LYS A 144 -10.56 10.86 17.89
C LYS A 144 -10.42 9.35 17.79
N ILE A 145 -9.20 8.85 17.66
CA ILE A 145 -8.98 7.41 17.83
C ILE A 145 -8.92 7.17 19.34
N ASN A 146 -9.52 6.09 19.81
CA ASN A 146 -9.28 5.65 21.17
C ASN A 146 -7.86 5.10 21.23
N LYS A 147 -7.07 5.59 22.18
CA LYS A 147 -5.70 5.16 22.41
C LYS A 147 -5.68 3.63 22.54
N PHE A 148 -4.89 2.94 21.70
CA PHE A 148 -4.73 1.50 21.78
C PHE A 148 -4.14 1.15 23.16
N TYR A 149 -4.80 0.24 23.88
CA TYR A 149 -4.36 -0.13 25.23
C TYR A 149 -3.38 -1.30 25.16
N LYS A 150 -2.57 -1.44 26.22
CA LYS A 150 -1.62 -2.55 26.40
C LYS A 150 -2.28 -3.93 26.28
N ASP A 151 -3.59 -3.99 26.52
CA ASP A 151 -4.42 -5.19 26.38
C ASP A 151 -4.63 -5.62 24.92
N ASP A 152 -4.65 -4.69 23.96
CA ASP A 152 -4.75 -5.00 22.53
C ASP A 152 -3.46 -5.67 22.01
N LEU A 153 -2.30 -5.29 22.57
CA LEU A 153 -1.01 -5.94 22.33
C LEU A 153 -0.99 -7.36 22.92
N ILE A 154 -1.55 -7.55 24.11
CA ILE A 154 -1.69 -8.86 24.75
C ILE A 154 -2.61 -9.78 23.93
N PHE A 155 -3.66 -9.23 23.33
CA PHE A 155 -4.54 -9.96 22.42
C PHE A 155 -3.82 -10.44 21.15
N ILE A 156 -3.01 -9.58 20.52
CA ILE A 156 -2.19 -9.96 19.36
C ILE A 156 -1.17 -11.05 19.76
N ASP A 157 -0.52 -10.93 20.93
CA ASP A 157 0.39 -11.95 21.43
C ASP A 157 -0.32 -13.28 21.74
N SER A 158 -1.57 -13.23 22.19
CA SER A 158 -2.43 -14.40 22.39
C SER A 158 -2.78 -15.08 21.07
N ILE A 159 -3.16 -14.33 20.04
CA ILE A 159 -3.41 -14.86 18.68
C ILE A 159 -2.14 -15.52 18.13
N ILE A 160 -0.97 -14.91 18.33
CA ILE A 160 0.29 -15.46 17.84
C ILE A 160 0.67 -16.74 18.59
N LYS A 161 0.39 -16.83 19.89
CA LYS A 161 0.55 -18.07 20.66
C LYS A 161 -0.42 -19.16 20.20
N SER A 162 -1.68 -18.84 19.93
CA SER A 162 -2.65 -19.84 19.44
C SER A 162 -2.29 -20.36 18.05
N ILE A 163 -1.76 -19.50 17.17
CA ILE A 163 -1.26 -19.95 15.85
C ILE A 163 -0.07 -20.90 16.01
N LYS A 164 0.87 -20.60 16.90
CA LYS A 164 2.04 -21.47 17.16
C LYS A 164 1.70 -22.79 17.85
N ASN A 165 0.59 -22.86 18.58
CA ASN A 165 0.20 -24.07 19.33
C ASN A 165 -0.72 -25.01 18.53
N ASN A 166 -1.22 -24.59 17.36
CA ASN A 166 -2.03 -25.42 16.47
C ASN A 166 -1.19 -26.26 15.48
N ASP A 167 0.14 -26.18 15.55
CA ASP A 167 1.08 -26.98 14.75
C ASP A 167 1.64 -28.21 15.52
N ASN A 168 0.95 -28.65 16.59
CA ASN A 168 1.25 -29.91 17.32
C ASN A 168 0.17 -30.96 17.12
#